data_AF-A0A838T2J3-F1
#
_entry.id   AF-A0A838T2J3-F1
#
_cell.length_a   1.000
_cell.length_b   1.000
_cell.length_c   1.000
_cell.angle_alpha   90.00
_cell.angle_beta   90.00
_cell.angle_gamma   90.00
#
_symmetry.space_group_name_H-M   'P 1'
#
loop_
_entity.id
_entity.type
_entity.pdbx_description
1 polymer ?
#
loop_
_entity_poly.entity_id
_entity_poly.type
_entity_poly.pdbx_seq_one_letter_code
_entity_poly.pdbx_strand_id
1 'polypeptide(L)'
;MRMNMSKVLVGGVIAGIVMLVVDFISNMYILGPKANAEMEAFKPGLSATMQQGSGMIGYIFVDVILGIVLIWVYAAIRPRFGPGPKTAFIAAVMLWLVSCVSYYGYLQMGMMSTALWSEFALVGLISLSLAAMAGAKFYSEDIAT
;
A
#
# COMPACT_ATOMS: atom_id res chain seq x y z
N MET A 1 -23.46 -14.82 5.37
CA MET A 1 -22.26 -15.01 4.53
C MET A 1 -21.05 -14.97 5.45
N ARG A 2 -20.10 -15.89 5.27
CA ARG A 2 -18.87 -15.98 6.07
C ARG A 2 -17.69 -15.55 5.19
N MET A 3 -16.78 -14.80 5.81
CA MET A 3 -15.56 -14.33 5.15
C MET A 3 -14.71 -15.51 4.67
N ASN A 4 -14.51 -15.61 3.35
CA ASN A 4 -13.65 -16.63 2.75
C ASN A 4 -12.17 -16.21 2.82
N MET A 5 -11.42 -16.79 3.75
CA MET A 5 -10.00 -16.47 3.94
C MET A 5 -9.10 -16.90 2.78
N SER A 6 -9.45 -17.97 2.07
CA SER A 6 -8.70 -18.39 0.87
C SER A 6 -8.77 -17.32 -0.22
N LYS A 7 -9.94 -16.72 -0.43
CA LYS A 7 -10.13 -15.62 -1.38
C LYS A 7 -9.54 -14.31 -0.89
N VAL A 8 -9.50 -14.06 0.42
CA VAL A 8 -8.71 -12.95 0.98
C VAL A 8 -7.24 -13.10 0.61
N LEU A 9 -6.67 -14.30 0.80
CA LEU A 9 -5.27 -14.55 0.49
C LEU A 9 -4.98 -14.40 -1.01
N VAL A 10 -5.78 -15.03 -1.88
CA VAL A 10 -5.59 -14.95 -3.34
C VAL A 10 -5.75 -13.51 -3.84
N GLY A 11 -6.85 -12.84 -3.49
CA GLY A 11 -7.07 -11.44 -3.87
C GLY A 11 -6.00 -10.51 -3.28
N GLY A 12 -5.55 -10.81 -2.06
CA GLY A 12 -4.52 -10.07 -1.35
C GLY A 12 -3.14 -10.12 -2.01
N VAL A 13 -2.71 -11.31 -2.42
CA VAL A 13 -1.45 -11.47 -3.18
C VAL A 13 -1.53 -10.72 -4.51
N ILE A 14 -2.66 -10.80 -5.22
CA ILE A 14 -2.88 -10.04 -6.46
C ILE A 14 -2.79 -8.53 -6.20
N ALA A 15 -3.42 -8.04 -5.13
CA ALA A 15 -3.33 -6.65 -4.73
C ALA A 15 -1.88 -6.24 -4.43
N GLY A 16 -1.13 -7.06 -3.70
CA GLY A 16 0.29 -6.83 -3.41
C GLY A 16 1.16 -6.78 -4.67
N ILE A 17 0.90 -7.64 -5.65
CA ILE A 17 1.59 -7.59 -6.96
C ILE A 17 1.31 -6.27 -7.68
N VAL A 18 0.08 -5.77 -7.61
CA VAL A 18 -0.25 -4.46 -8.20
C VAL A 18 0.49 -3.33 -7.48
N MET A 19 0.59 -3.38 -6.15
CA MET A 19 1.38 -2.41 -5.37
C MET A 19 2.85 -2.45 -5.81
N LEU A 20 3.45 -3.64 -5.90
CA LEU A 20 4.84 -3.82 -6.36
C LEU A 20 5.11 -3.15 -7.72
N VAL A 21 4.17 -3.28 -8.67
CA VAL A 21 4.30 -2.66 -9.98
C VAL A 21 4.24 -1.13 -9.88
N VAL A 22 3.30 -0.59 -9.11
CA VAL A 22 3.17 0.86 -8.91
C VAL A 22 4.38 1.42 -8.15
N ASP A 23 4.88 0.70 -7.16
CA ASP A 23 6.05 1.07 -6.37
C ASP A 23 7.31 1.05 -7.23
N PHE A 24 7.50 0.04 -8.08
CA PHE A 24 8.61 0.02 -9.04
C PHE A 24 8.58 1.24 -9.97
N ILE A 25 7.43 1.53 -10.58
CA ILE A 25 7.28 2.66 -11.50
C ILE A 25 7.49 3.99 -10.77
N SER A 26 6.87 4.16 -9.60
CA SER A 26 6.94 5.41 -8.86
C SER A 26 8.34 5.67 -8.30
N ASN A 27 9.04 4.66 -7.79
CA ASN A 27 10.43 4.80 -7.35
C ASN A 27 11.36 5.11 -8.53
N MET A 28 11.14 4.50 -9.70
CA MET A 28 11.98 4.73 -10.87
C MET A 28 11.85 6.16 -11.43
N TYR A 29 10.63 6.71 -11.48
CA TYR A 29 10.37 7.95 -12.22
C TYR A 29 9.96 9.16 -11.38
N ILE A 30 9.46 8.97 -10.17
CA ILE A 30 8.80 10.04 -9.40
C ILE A 30 9.51 10.27 -8.06
N LEU A 31 9.55 9.23 -7.23
CA LEU A 31 9.86 9.33 -5.80
C LEU A 31 11.32 9.01 -5.48
N GLY A 32 11.92 8.01 -6.14
CA GLY A 32 13.23 7.47 -5.75
C GLY A 32 14.35 8.51 -5.69
N PRO A 33 14.58 9.30 -6.76
CA PRO A 33 15.63 10.32 -6.74
C PRO A 33 15.44 11.38 -5.64
N LYS A 34 14.19 11.82 -5.42
CA LYS A 34 13.85 12.83 -4.40
C LYS A 34 14.01 12.27 -2.99
N ALA A 35 13.48 11.07 -2.76
CA ALA A 35 13.58 10.38 -1.48
C ALA A 35 15.04 10.12 -1.10
N ASN A 36 15.86 9.67 -2.03
CA ASN A 36 17.30 9.46 -1.78
C ASN A 36 18.01 10.76 -1.41
N ALA A 37 17.73 11.85 -2.13
CA ALA A 37 18.35 13.16 -1.87
C ALA A 37 17.96 13.71 -0.49
N GLU A 38 16.68 13.66 -0.12
CA GLU A 38 16.22 14.15 1.18
C GLU A 38 16.68 13.27 2.34
N MET A 39 16.70 11.95 2.16
CA MET A 39 17.24 11.02 3.17
C MET A 39 18.74 11.23 3.41
N GLU A 40 19.51 11.46 2.35
CA GLU A 40 20.95 11.73 2.46
C GLU A 40 21.23 13.08 3.14
N ALA A 41 20.41 14.10 2.84
CA ALA A 41 20.47 15.39 3.51
C ALA A 41 20.10 15.29 5.00
N PHE A 42 19.13 14.44 5.35
CA PHE A 42 18.75 14.18 6.74
C PHE A 42 19.86 13.44 7.49
N LYS A 43 20.42 12.38 6.89
CA LYS A 43 21.52 11.61 7.47
C LYS A 43 22.41 11.02 6.37
N PRO A 44 23.67 11.47 6.25
CA PRO A 44 24.60 10.92 5.27
C PRO A 44 24.79 9.41 5.43
N GLY A 45 24.77 8.67 4.33
CA GLY A 45 24.88 7.21 4.25
C GLY A 45 23.59 6.43 4.55
N LEU A 46 22.50 7.11 4.93
CA LEU A 46 21.23 6.44 5.24
C LEU A 46 20.58 5.86 3.97
N SER A 47 20.61 6.61 2.87
CA SER A 47 20.06 6.18 1.58
C SER A 47 20.71 4.88 1.10
N ALA A 48 22.05 4.81 1.14
CA ALA A 48 22.83 3.64 0.78
C ALA A 48 22.55 2.44 1.69
N THR A 49 22.35 2.68 2.99
CA THR A 49 22.02 1.62 3.96
C THR A 49 20.65 1.01 3.67
N MET A 50 19.67 1.85 3.30
CA MET A 50 18.30 1.44 2.99
C MET A 50 18.19 0.67 1.67
N GLN A 51 19.07 0.96 0.70
CA GLN A 51 19.11 0.28 -0.59
C GLN A 51 19.93 -1.03 -0.59
N GLN A 52 20.70 -1.30 0.45
CA GLN A 52 21.54 -2.51 0.54
C GLN A 52 20.81 -3.70 1.18
N GLY A 53 21.12 -4.92 0.70
CA GLY A 53 20.80 -6.17 1.38
C GLY A 53 19.30 -6.47 1.54
N SER A 54 18.88 -6.74 2.78
CA SER A 54 17.52 -7.19 3.15
C SER A 54 16.42 -6.13 3.01
N GLY A 55 16.77 -4.86 2.77
CA GLY A 55 15.80 -3.76 2.65
C GLY A 55 14.82 -3.96 1.49
N MET A 56 15.32 -4.28 0.30
CA MET A 56 14.48 -4.49 -0.89
C MET A 56 13.54 -5.70 -0.75
N ILE A 57 14.05 -6.79 -0.17
CA ILE A 57 13.24 -7.97 0.12
C ILE A 57 12.15 -7.63 1.15
N GLY A 58 12.48 -6.82 2.15
CA GLY A 58 11.53 -6.32 3.15
C GLY A 58 10.35 -5.58 2.53
N TYR A 59 10.61 -4.66 1.59
CA TYR A 59 9.54 -3.92 0.89
C TYR A 59 8.61 -4.85 0.12
N ILE A 60 9.16 -5.88 -0.54
CA ILE A 60 8.34 -6.85 -1.27
C ILE A 60 7.37 -7.59 -0.33
N PHE A 61 7.86 -8.02 0.84
CA PHE A 61 7.01 -8.66 1.83
C PHE A 61 5.94 -7.71 2.38
N VAL A 62 6.30 -6.44 2.61
CA VAL A 62 5.36 -5.43 3.09
C VAL A 62 4.22 -5.23 2.10
N ASP A 63 4.49 -5.10 0.80
CA ASP A 63 3.45 -4.90 -0.21
C ASP A 63 2.49 -6.08 -0.31
N VAL A 64 3.02 -7.31 -0.25
CA VAL A 64 2.18 -8.52 -0.26
C VAL A 64 1.32 -8.60 0.99
N ILE A 65 1.89 -8.35 2.17
CA ILE A 65 1.14 -8.35 3.43
C ILE A 65 0.09 -7.24 3.41
N LEU A 66 0.43 -6.04 2.96
CA LEU A 66 -0.48 -4.91 2.88
C LEU A 66 -1.60 -5.18 1.87
N GLY A 67 -1.31 -5.83 0.75
CA GLY A 67 -2.32 -6.32 -0.20
C GLY A 67 -3.32 -7.30 0.46
N ILE A 68 -2.83 -8.24 1.27
CA ILE A 68 -3.68 -9.16 2.04
C ILE A 68 -4.55 -8.41 3.05
N VAL A 69 -3.96 -7.48 3.81
CA VAL A 69 -4.69 -6.64 4.77
C VAL A 69 -5.75 -5.80 4.04
N LEU A 70 -5.43 -5.25 2.87
CA LEU A 70 -6.36 -4.45 2.06
C LEU A 70 -7.58 -5.25 1.63
N ILE A 71 -7.39 -6.47 1.14
CA ILE A 71 -8.51 -7.33 0.75
C ILE A 71 -9.26 -7.89 1.96
N TRP A 72 -8.57 -8.10 3.08
CA TRP A 72 -9.22 -8.43 4.35
C TRP A 72 -10.13 -7.30 4.85
N VAL A 73 -9.68 -6.04 4.78
CA VAL A 73 -10.51 -4.87 5.11
C VAL A 73 -11.69 -4.78 4.14
N TYR A 74 -11.46 -4.91 2.84
CA TYR A 74 -12.54 -4.95 1.84
C TYR A 74 -13.59 -6.01 2.19
N ALA A 75 -13.15 -7.24 2.47
CA ALA A 75 -14.02 -8.34 2.88
C ALA A 75 -14.81 -8.01 4.17
N ALA A 76 -14.17 -7.40 5.17
CA ALA A 76 -14.81 -7.04 6.43
C ALA A 76 -15.92 -5.99 6.28
N ILE A 77 -15.75 -5.04 5.35
CA ILE A 77 -16.72 -3.95 5.12
C ILE A 77 -17.76 -4.31 4.04
N ARG A 78 -17.46 -5.26 3.15
CA ARG A 78 -18.34 -5.69 2.05
C ARG A 78 -19.77 -6.04 2.46
N PRO A 79 -20.06 -6.70 3.61
CA PRO A 79 -21.45 -6.96 4.02
C PRO A 79 -22.31 -5.70 4.23
N ARG A 80 -21.69 -4.55 4.52
CA ARG A 80 -22.39 -3.28 4.79
C ARG A 80 -22.47 -2.38 3.56
N PHE A 81 -21.41 -2.35 2.74
CA PHE A 81 -21.30 -1.46 1.58
C PHE A 81 -21.63 -2.15 0.25
N GLY A 82 -21.81 -3.47 0.25
CA GLY A 82 -22.02 -4.29 -0.94
C GLY A 82 -20.72 -4.60 -1.70
N PRO A 83 -20.76 -5.53 -2.67
CA PRO A 83 -19.63 -5.80 -3.56
C PRO A 83 -19.38 -4.66 -4.54
N GLY A 84 -18.12 -4.49 -4.96
CA GLY A 84 -17.77 -3.68 -6.12
C GLY A 84 -16.68 -2.64 -5.89
N PRO A 85 -16.36 -1.85 -6.93
CA PRO A 85 -15.23 -0.92 -6.93
C PRO A 85 -15.37 0.20 -5.89
N LYS A 86 -16.60 0.64 -5.58
CA LYS A 86 -16.84 1.64 -4.54
C LYS A 86 -16.36 1.16 -3.17
N THR A 87 -16.68 -0.07 -2.80
CA THR A 87 -16.26 -0.66 -1.52
C THR A 87 -14.75 -0.91 -1.50
N ALA A 88 -14.16 -1.32 -2.62
CA ALA A 88 -12.71 -1.45 -2.76
C ALA A 88 -11.99 -0.13 -2.53
N PHE A 89 -12.51 0.96 -3.11
CA PHE A 89 -11.97 2.30 -2.91
C PHE A 89 -12.10 2.77 -1.45
N ILE A 90 -13.23 2.49 -0.78
CA ILE A 90 -13.38 2.80 0.66
C ILE A 90 -12.31 2.07 1.48
N ALA A 91 -12.06 0.78 1.23
CA ALA A 91 -11.01 0.03 1.91
C ALA A 91 -9.61 0.62 1.64
N ALA A 92 -9.33 1.02 0.39
CA ALA A 92 -8.09 1.70 0.02
C ALA A 92 -7.91 3.01 0.79
N VAL A 93 -8.93 3.87 0.84
CA VAL A 93 -8.90 5.15 1.55
C VAL A 93 -8.70 4.95 3.05
N MET A 94 -9.31 3.92 3.65
CA MET A 94 -9.12 3.60 5.07
C MET A 94 -7.65 3.29 5.38
N LEU A 95 -7.02 2.39 4.62
CA LEU A 95 -5.61 2.07 4.83
C LEU A 95 -4.70 3.25 4.47
N TRP A 96 -5.03 3.98 3.41
CA TRP A 96 -4.30 5.17 3.00
C TRP A 96 -4.24 6.24 4.09
N LEU A 97 -5.37 6.52 4.76
CA LEU A 97 -5.42 7.46 5.87
C LEU A 97 -4.53 7.02 7.03
N VAL A 98 -4.56 5.72 7.37
CA VAL A 98 -3.68 5.17 8.41
C VAL A 98 -2.21 5.36 8.01
N SER A 99 -1.85 5.04 6.77
CA SER A 99 -0.49 5.26 6.26
C SER A 99 -0.08 6.73 6.31
N CYS A 100 -0.95 7.67 5.93
CA CYS A 100 -0.66 9.10 6.00
C CYS A 100 -0.33 9.55 7.44
N VAL A 101 -1.11 9.11 8.42
CA VAL A 101 -0.87 9.41 9.83
C VAL A 101 0.43 8.76 10.32
N SER A 102 0.68 7.50 9.95
CA SER A 102 1.93 6.80 10.33
C SER A 102 3.18 7.48 9.78
N TYR A 103 3.15 7.96 8.54
CA TYR A 103 4.30 8.61 7.90
C TYR A 103 4.42 10.10 8.22
N TYR A 104 3.39 10.73 8.78
CA TYR A 104 3.46 12.13 9.22
C TYR A 104 4.57 12.38 10.25
N GLY A 105 4.89 11.38 11.08
CA GLY A 105 6.01 11.45 12.01
C GLY A 105 7.36 11.72 11.32
N TYR A 106 7.60 11.14 10.14
CA TYR A 106 8.83 11.34 9.39
C TYR A 106 8.96 12.77 8.85
N LEU A 107 7.84 13.37 8.44
CA LEU A 107 7.78 14.79 8.09
C LEU A 107 8.15 15.65 9.30
N GLN A 108 7.58 15.37 10.48
CA GLN A 108 7.88 16.13 11.71
C GLN A 108 9.31 15.97 12.19
N MET A 109 9.92 14.81 11.97
CA MET A 109 11.33 14.55 12.26
C MET A 109 12.29 15.24 11.28
N GLY A 110 11.78 15.88 10.22
CA GLY A 110 12.59 16.49 9.17
C GLY A 110 13.25 15.49 8.21
N MET A 111 12.77 14.24 8.19
CA MET A 111 13.30 13.20 7.30
C MET A 111 12.86 13.38 5.84
N MET A 112 11.77 14.11 5.62
CA MET A 112 11.24 14.44 4.30
C MET A 112 10.59 15.82 4.32
N SER A 113 10.56 16.49 3.19
CA SER A 113 9.86 17.73 2.95
C SER A 113 8.35 17.51 2.82
N THR A 114 7.57 18.57 3.03
CA THR A 114 6.10 18.52 2.82
C THR A 114 5.75 18.17 1.37
N ALA A 115 6.58 18.58 0.41
CA ALA A 115 6.39 18.26 -0.99
C ALA A 115 6.55 16.76 -1.23
N LEU A 116 7.65 16.16 -0.76
CA LEU A 116 7.89 14.72 -0.90
C LEU A 116 6.83 13.90 -0.16
N TRP A 117 6.45 14.29 1.05
CA TRP A 117 5.39 13.62 1.81
C TRP A 117 4.05 13.63 1.05
N SER A 118 3.71 14.76 0.42
CA SER A 118 2.48 14.91 -0.36
C SER A 118 2.50 14.06 -1.63
N GLU A 119 3.66 13.94 -2.30
CA GLU A 119 3.84 13.05 -3.44
C GLU A 119 3.70 11.58 -3.04
N PHE A 120 4.30 11.15 -1.92
CA PHE A 120 4.11 9.80 -1.36
C PHE A 120 2.64 9.53 -1.05
N ALA A 121 1.94 10.50 -0.43
CA ALA A 121 0.52 10.35 -0.13
C ALA A 121 -0.32 10.18 -1.39
N LEU A 122 -0.08 10.96 -2.45
CA LEU A 122 -0.82 10.86 -3.71
C LEU A 122 -0.54 9.54 -4.43
N VAL A 123 0.72 9.14 -4.55
CA VAL A 123 1.10 7.86 -5.16
C VAL A 123 0.51 6.69 -4.37
N GLY A 124 0.59 6.74 -3.04
CA GLY A 124 0.02 5.72 -2.17
C GLY A 124 -1.49 5.56 -2.32
N LEU A 125 -2.23 6.67 -2.48
CA LEU A 125 -3.68 6.63 -2.73
C LEU A 125 -3.98 5.91 -4.06
N ILE A 126 -3.23 6.23 -5.11
CA ILE A 126 -3.38 5.59 -6.42
C ILE A 126 -3.03 4.10 -6.33
N SER A 127 -1.90 3.77 -5.72
CA SER A 127 -1.42 2.38 -5.54
C SER A 127 -2.45 1.52 -4.81
N LEU A 128 -2.89 1.95 -3.63
CA LEU A 128 -3.90 1.24 -2.82
C LEU A 128 -5.23 1.14 -3.56
N SER A 129 -5.65 2.16 -4.30
CA SER A 129 -6.91 2.12 -5.06
C SER A 129 -6.87 1.09 -6.18
N LEU A 130 -5.80 1.08 -6.98
CA LEU A 130 -5.61 0.10 -8.07
C LEU A 130 -5.50 -1.32 -7.52
N ALA A 131 -4.72 -1.51 -6.45
CA ALA A 131 -4.55 -2.79 -5.79
C ALA A 131 -5.87 -3.32 -5.20
N ALA A 132 -6.65 -2.46 -4.53
CA ALA A 132 -7.95 -2.83 -3.98
C ALA A 132 -8.91 -3.27 -5.09
N MET A 133 -9.00 -2.51 -6.18
CA MET A 133 -9.86 -2.84 -7.31
C MET A 133 -9.47 -4.16 -7.97
N ALA A 134 -8.17 -4.40 -8.15
CA ALA A 134 -7.65 -5.64 -8.72
C ALA A 134 -7.92 -6.85 -7.82
N GLY A 135 -7.56 -6.79 -6.54
CA GLY A 135 -7.74 -7.90 -5.61
C GLY A 135 -9.21 -8.18 -5.27
N ALA A 136 -10.04 -7.14 -5.14
CA ALA A 136 -11.47 -7.27 -4.84
C ALA A 136 -12.23 -8.04 -5.93
N LYS A 137 -11.76 -8.00 -7.19
CA LYS A 137 -12.33 -8.76 -8.31
C LYS A 137 -12.26 -10.28 -8.07
N PHE A 138 -11.27 -10.74 -7.32
CA PHE A 138 -11.07 -12.16 -7.02
C PHE A 138 -11.69 -12.58 -5.67
N TYR A 139 -12.30 -11.64 -4.95
CA TYR A 139 -12.95 -11.91 -3.68
C TYR A 139 -14.44 -12.23 -3.83
N SER A 140 -14.87 -13.31 -3.17
CA SER A 140 -16.28 -13.57 -2.89
C SER A 140 -16.42 -14.21 -1.51
N GLU A 141 -17.61 -14.10 -0.91
CA GLU A 141 -17.93 -14.77 0.34
C GLU A 141 -18.15 -16.27 0.13
N ASP A 142 -18.09 -17.03 1.22
CA ASP A 142 -18.60 -18.39 1.22
C ASP A 142 -20.14 -18.38 1.20
N ILE A 143 -20.70 -19.31 0.43
CA ILE A 143 -22.12 -19.61 0.48
C ILE A 143 -22.38 -20.23 1.86
N ALA A 144 -23.27 -19.63 2.65
CA ALA A 144 -23.72 -20.24 3.88
C ALA A 144 -24.55 -21.48 3.50
N THR A 145 -24.01 -22.66 3.80
CA THR A 145 -24.76 -23.93 3.79
C THR A 145 -25.78 -23.96 4.90
#